data_AF-A0A1E4RBE2-F1
#
_entry.id   AF-A0A1E4RBE2-F1
#
_cell.length_a   1.000
_cell.length_b   1.000
_cell.length_c   1.000
_cell.angle_alpha   90.00
_cell.angle_beta   90.00
_cell.angle_gamma   90.00
#
_symmetry.space_group_name_H-M   'P 1'
#
loop_
_entity.id
_entity.type
_entity.pdbx_description
1 polymer ?
#
loop_
_entity_poly.entity_id
_entity_poly.type
_entity_poly.pdbx_seq_one_letter_code
_entity_poly.pdbx_strand_id
1 'polypeptide(L)'
;MLEEGQLRLLDTDTSIVVPVDTHIRFIVTANDVIHSFALPSLGIKVDATPGRLNQVSALIERTGVFYGQCSELCGVNHGLMPIKLECVPIGDFVE
;
A
#
# COMPACT_ATOMS: atom_id res chain seq x y z
N MET A 1 -6.67 5.25 19.50
CA MET A 1 -6.55 6.73 19.42
C MET A 1 -5.26 7.02 18.70
N LEU A 2 -5.18 8.11 17.93
CA LEU A 2 -3.92 8.52 17.30
C LEU A 2 -2.93 8.95 18.38
N GLU A 3 -1.68 8.55 18.23
CA GLU A 3 -0.56 9.04 19.03
C GLU A 3 -0.03 10.36 18.44
N GLU A 4 0.68 11.13 19.26
CA GLU A 4 1.31 12.37 18.80
C GLU A 4 2.30 12.07 17.66
N GLY A 5 2.16 12.77 16.53
CA GLY A 5 2.95 12.55 15.32
C GLY A 5 2.30 11.63 14.27
N GLN A 6 1.23 10.90 14.61
CA GLN A 6 0.51 10.08 13.64
C GLN A 6 -0.38 10.92 12.70
N LEU A 7 -0.48 10.46 11.46
CA LEU A 7 -1.24 11.09 10.39
C LEU A 7 -2.69 10.60 10.38
N ARG A 8 -3.61 11.52 10.67
CA ARG A 8 -5.05 11.27 10.63
C ARG A 8 -5.47 10.74 9.24
N LEU A 9 -6.15 9.59 9.22
CA LEU A 9 -6.64 8.86 8.04
C LEU A 9 -5.57 8.24 7.13
N LEU A 10 -4.29 8.30 7.49
CA LEU A 10 -3.20 7.71 6.70
C LEU A 10 -2.42 6.65 7.47
N ASP A 11 -2.18 6.87 8.75
CA ASP A 11 -1.56 5.85 9.59
C ASP A 11 -2.48 4.65 9.79
N THR A 12 -1.86 3.47 9.75
CA THR A 12 -2.46 2.17 9.99
C THR A 12 -1.83 1.55 11.24
N ASP A 13 -2.52 0.55 11.79
CA ASP A 13 -2.00 -0.28 12.89
C ASP A 13 -0.82 -1.17 12.44
N THR A 14 -0.84 -1.60 11.18
CA THR A 14 0.17 -2.47 10.56
C THR A 14 0.62 -1.91 9.22
N SER A 15 1.88 -2.13 8.88
CA SER A 15 2.50 -1.65 7.65
C SER A 15 2.84 -2.80 6.70
N ILE A 16 2.80 -2.53 5.40
CA ILE A 16 3.40 -3.41 4.40
C ILE A 16 4.90 -3.10 4.37
N VAL A 17 5.73 -4.03 4.82
CA VAL A 17 7.20 -3.85 4.81
C VAL A 17 7.78 -4.47 3.55
N VAL A 18 8.67 -3.75 2.86
CA VAL A 18 9.36 -4.22 1.65
C VAL A 18 10.83 -3.79 1.62
N PRO A 19 11.71 -4.53 0.93
CA PRO A 19 13.12 -4.15 0.82
C PRO A 19 13.35 -3.07 -0.26
N VAL A 20 14.27 -2.16 0.02
CA VAL A 20 14.82 -1.20 -0.93
C VAL A 20 15.65 -1.90 -2.03
N ASP A 21 15.79 -1.26 -3.20
CA ASP A 21 16.61 -1.70 -4.32
C ASP A 21 16.30 -3.12 -4.83
N THR A 22 15.07 -3.57 -4.62
CA THR A 22 14.58 -4.89 -5.01
C THR A 22 13.38 -4.75 -5.94
N HIS A 23 13.37 -5.49 -7.05
CA HIS A 23 12.21 -5.57 -7.92
C HIS A 23 11.09 -6.36 -7.24
N ILE A 24 10.06 -5.65 -6.79
CA ILE A 24 8.89 -6.20 -6.10
C ILE A 24 7.75 -6.32 -7.10
N ARG A 25 7.06 -7.46 -7.09
CA ARG A 25 5.81 -7.69 -7.82
C ARG A 25 4.64 -7.71 -6.83
N PHE A 26 3.79 -6.70 -6.90
CA PHE A 26 2.51 -6.72 -6.19
C PHE A 26 1.48 -7.46 -7.02
N ILE A 27 0.79 -8.42 -6.43
CA ILE A 27 -0.38 -9.09 -7.01
C ILE A 27 -1.60 -8.60 -6.22
N VAL A 28 -2.51 -7.92 -6.91
CA VAL A 28 -3.62 -7.19 -6.30
C VAL A 28 -4.95 -7.79 -6.77
N THR A 29 -5.83 -8.06 -5.82
CA THR A 29 -7.19 -8.56 -6.03
C THR A 29 -8.09 -8.10 -4.88
N ALA A 30 -9.40 -8.30 -5.01
CA ALA A 30 -10.36 -8.01 -3.96
C ALA A 30 -11.21 -9.26 -3.65
N ASN A 31 -11.76 -9.31 -2.44
CA ASN A 31 -12.59 -10.41 -1.97
C ASN A 31 -14.10 -10.09 -1.95
N ASP A 32 -14.47 -8.83 -2.19
CA ASP A 32 -15.84 -8.34 -2.10
C ASP A 32 -16.26 -7.49 -3.31
N VAL A 33 -15.97 -6.19 -3.30
CA VAL A 33 -16.25 -5.23 -4.37
C VAL A 33 -14.94 -4.75 -5.00
N ILE A 34 -15.03 -3.83 -5.95
CA ILE A 34 -13.82 -3.26 -6.56
C ILE A 34 -13.20 -2.26 -5.57
N HIS A 35 -11.89 -2.38 -5.36
CA HIS A 35 -11.05 -1.39 -4.70
C HIS A 35 -9.92 -0.98 -5.64
N SER A 36 -9.02 -0.10 -5.22
CA SER A 36 -7.82 0.22 -6.01
C SER A 36 -6.61 0.46 -5.11
N PHE A 37 -5.56 -0.34 -5.30
CA PHE A 37 -4.31 -0.23 -4.58
C PHE A 37 -3.46 0.89 -5.20
N ALA A 38 -3.36 2.02 -4.50
CA ALA A 38 -2.69 3.21 -5.02
C ALA A 38 -1.67 3.77 -4.02
N LEU A 39 -0.44 3.93 -4.48
CA LEU A 39 0.70 4.56 -3.79
C LEU A 39 1.29 5.64 -4.71
N PRO A 40 0.81 6.89 -4.65
CA PRO A 40 1.13 7.94 -5.63
C PRO A 40 2.62 8.24 -5.77
N SER A 41 3.35 8.26 -4.65
CA SER A 41 4.81 8.50 -4.63
C SER A 41 5.62 7.42 -5.32
N LEU A 42 5.06 6.21 -5.47
CA LEU A 42 5.67 5.10 -6.21
C LEU A 42 5.11 4.96 -7.63
N GLY A 43 4.18 5.84 -8.05
CA GLY A 43 3.51 5.76 -9.35
C GLY A 43 2.62 4.54 -9.52
N ILE A 44 2.20 3.89 -8.43
CA ILE A 44 1.37 2.68 -8.45
C ILE A 44 -0.10 3.09 -8.32
N LYS A 45 -0.92 2.64 -9.26
CA LYS A 45 -2.38 2.58 -9.14
C LYS A 45 -2.87 1.37 -9.92
N VAL A 46 -3.47 0.41 -9.23
CA VAL A 46 -3.99 -0.81 -9.85
C VAL A 46 -5.27 -1.24 -9.15
N ASP A 47 -6.29 -1.53 -9.94
CA ASP A 47 -7.59 -1.93 -9.40
C ASP A 47 -7.51 -3.35 -8.81
N ALA A 48 -8.15 -3.51 -7.66
CA ALA A 48 -8.37 -4.77 -6.99
C ALA A 48 -9.77 -5.25 -7.39
N THR A 49 -9.86 -6.12 -8.40
CA THR A 49 -11.15 -6.62 -8.92
C THR A 49 -11.39 -8.06 -8.43
N PRO A 50 -12.57 -8.37 -7.86
CA PRO A 50 -12.89 -9.74 -7.47
C PRO A 50 -12.78 -10.72 -8.63
N GLY A 51 -12.10 -11.85 -8.41
CA GLY A 51 -11.88 -12.87 -9.44
C GLY A 51 -10.79 -12.55 -10.47
N ARG A 52 -10.04 -11.45 -10.31
CA ARG A 52 -8.88 -11.11 -11.16
C ARG A 52 -7.64 -10.85 -10.30
N LEU A 53 -6.51 -11.40 -10.72
CA LEU A 53 -5.19 -11.11 -10.16
C LEU A 53 -4.47 -10.11 -11.07
N ASN A 54 -4.50 -8.82 -10.72
CA ASN A 54 -3.72 -7.80 -11.41
C ASN A 54 -2.29 -7.76 -10.84
N GLN A 55 -1.30 -7.44 -11.68
CA GLN A 55 0.09 -7.33 -11.23
C GLN A 55 0.69 -5.97 -11.58
N VAL A 56 1.52 -5.45 -10.70
CA VAL A 56 2.33 -4.25 -10.92
C VAL A 56 3.72 -4.47 -10.34
N SER A 57 4.75 -4.00 -11.04
CA SER A 57 6.14 -4.08 -10.57
C SER A 57 6.57 -2.72 -10.02
N ALA A 58 7.35 -2.74 -8.96
CA ALA A 58 8.01 -1.54 -8.43
C ALA A 58 9.48 -1.81 -8.14
N LEU A 59 10.31 -0.78 -8.31
CA LEU A 59 11.66 -0.70 -7.77
C LEU A 59 11.68 0.55 -6.89
N ILE A 60 11.90 0.39 -5.59
CA ILE A 60 11.91 1.50 -4.64
C ILE A 60 13.37 1.83 -4.32
N GLU A 61 13.83 2.99 -4.76
CA GLU A 61 15.25 3.40 -4.75
C GLU A 61 15.67 4.15 -3.46
N ARG A 62 14.75 4.27 -2.49
CA ARG A 62 15.02 4.90 -1.19
C ARG A 62 14.22 4.25 -0.07
N THR A 63 14.80 4.23 1.12
CA THR A 63 14.09 3.85 2.34
C THR A 63 13.10 4.93 2.76
N GLY A 64 12.12 4.55 3.59
CA GLY A 64 11.14 5.46 4.17
C GLY A 64 9.71 4.91 4.15
N VAL A 65 8.76 5.77 4.53
CA VAL A 65 7.33 5.43 4.58
C VAL A 65 6.60 6.10 3.43
N PHE A 66 5.82 5.31 2.69
CA PHE A 66 5.02 5.75 1.56
C PHE A 66 3.54 5.49 1.85
N TYR A 67 2.73 6.54 1.72
CA TYR A 67 1.30 6.47 2.00
C TYR A 67 0.48 6.43 0.73
N GLY A 68 -0.65 5.75 0.82
CA GLY A 68 -1.63 5.55 -0.23
C GLY A 68 -3.04 5.50 0.33
N GLN A 69 -4.02 5.52 -0.55
CA GLN A 69 -5.43 5.34 -0.20
C GLN A 69 -6.15 4.57 -1.29
N CYS A 70 -7.25 3.90 -0.92
CA CYS A 70 -8.14 3.31 -1.91
C CYS A 70 -8.60 4.36 -2.92
N SER A 71 -8.45 4.06 -4.22
CA SER A 71 -8.76 4.98 -5.32
C SER A 71 -9.94 4.54 -6.20
N GLU A 72 -10.82 3.67 -5.68
CA GLU A 72 -12.06 3.20 -6.30
C GLU A 72 -13.19 3.15 -5.27
N LEU A 73 -14.38 3.69 -5.60
CA LEU A 73 -15.49 3.81 -4.65
C LEU A 73 -15.99 2.42 -4.21
N CYS A 74 -15.73 2.07 -2.95
CA CYS A 74 -16.01 0.74 -2.42
C CYS A 74 -17.07 0.69 -1.30
N GLY A 75 -17.69 1.82 -0.95
CA GLY A 75 -18.76 1.91 0.04
C GLY A 75 -18.59 3.03 1.06
N VAL A 76 -19.28 2.91 2.20
CA VAL A 76 -19.37 3.99 3.21
C VAL A 76 -18.00 4.38 3.79
N ASN A 77 -17.13 3.40 4.03
CA ASN A 77 -15.81 3.60 4.64
C ASN A 77 -14.70 3.77 3.59
N HIS A 78 -15.03 4.07 2.34
CA HIS A 78 -14.05 4.19 1.25
C HIS A 78 -12.88 5.14 1.55
N GLY A 79 -13.14 6.26 2.24
CA GLY A 79 -12.10 7.21 2.65
C GLY A 79 -11.27 6.79 3.88
N LEU A 80 -11.58 5.64 4.49
CA LEU A 80 -11.02 5.18 5.78
C LEU A 80 -10.20 3.89 5.64
N MET A 81 -9.71 3.59 4.44
CA MET A 81 -8.86 2.42 4.15
C MET A 81 -7.53 2.84 3.50
N PRO A 82 -6.62 3.46 4.26
CA PRO A 82 -5.31 3.86 3.77
C PRO A 82 -4.37 2.67 3.57
N ILE A 83 -3.28 2.91 2.86
CA ILE A 83 -2.17 1.99 2.65
C ILE A 83 -0.92 2.65 3.22
N LYS A 84 -0.20 1.93 4.09
CA LYS A 84 1.11 2.34 4.61
C LYS A 84 2.15 1.31 4.19
N LEU A 85 3.14 1.75 3.42
CA LEU A 85 4.24 0.91 2.96
C LEU A 85 5.56 1.43 3.53
N GLU A 86 6.31 0.57 4.20
CA GLU A 86 7.63 0.85 4.76
C GLU A 86 8.69 0.18 3.90
N CYS A 87 9.58 0.98 3.33
CA CYS A 87 10.72 0.51 2.56
C CYS A 87 11.96 0.55 3.44
N VAL A 88 12.53 -0.63 3.71
CA VAL A 88 13.64 -0.82 4.65
C VAL A 88 14.83 -1.51 3.95
N PRO A 89 16.04 -1.45 4.52
CA PRO A 89 17.15 -2.29 4.08
C PRO A 89 16.79 -3.78 4.09
N ILE A 90 17.39 -4.57 3.20
CA ILE A 90 17.10 -6.01 3.08
C ILE A 90 17.38 -6.79 4.37
N GLY A 91 18.33 -6.34 5.21
CA GLY A 91 18.59 -6.94 6.53
C GLY A 91 17.36 -6.86 7.42
N ASP A 92 16.87 -5.65 7.64
CA ASP A 92 15.68 -5.35 8.45
C ASP A 92 14.40 -6.01 7.91
N PHE A 93 14.31 -6.25 6.59
CA PHE A 93 13.16 -6.94 5.99
C PHE A 93 13.11 -8.44 6.31
N VAL A 94 14.25 -9.08 6.57
CA VAL A 94 14.36 -10.53 6.76
C VAL A 94 14.28 -10.94 8.23
N GLU A 95 14.48 -9.99 9.15
CA GLU A 95 14.29 -10.18 10.60
C GLU A 95 12.81 -10.31 10.98
#